data_AF-A0A8R7PYF2-F1
#
_entry.id   AF-A0A8R7PYF2-F1
#
_cell.length_a   1.000
_cell.length_b   1.000
_cell.length_c   1.000
_cell.angle_alpha   90.00
_cell.angle_beta   90.00
_cell.angle_gamma   90.00
#
_symmetry.space_group_name_H-M   'P 1'
#
loop_
_entity.id
_entity.type
_entity.pdbx_description
1 polymer ?
#
loop_
_entity_poly.entity_id
_entity_poly.type
_entity_poly.pdbx_seq_one_letter_code
_entity_poly.pdbx_strand_id
1 'polypeptide(L)'
;MASSSAAAAPYRFLSPLATTSRTLLSSILPTPATTRRRLLLSSTPAICAAAMAASGKAGSAPCKVVDSHLHVWASPLQAAENYPFFPGQEPTLRGDVDFLLECMDEARVDGALIVQPINHMFDHSLVTSVLKKYPSKFIGCCLANPADDGSGIKQLEHLIVQEKYRAVRFNPNLWPSGQKMTNEVGRSLFAKAGELGAPVGIMVMKGISSYIQEIEELCTDYPATTVIFDHMAFCKPPT
;
A
#
# COMPACT_ATOMS: atom_id res chain seq x y z
N MET A 1 25.21 -10.14 -40.68
CA MET A 1 26.01 -10.31 -39.45
C MET A 1 26.50 -8.95 -39.00
N ALA A 2 25.96 -8.43 -37.89
CA ALA A 2 26.58 -7.42 -37.03
C ALA A 2 25.72 -7.37 -35.77
N SER A 3 26.15 -8.11 -34.74
CA SER A 3 25.56 -8.14 -33.41
C SER A 3 26.21 -7.04 -32.58
N SER A 4 25.42 -6.10 -32.05
CA SER A 4 25.88 -5.13 -31.06
C SER A 4 25.25 -5.51 -29.72
N SER A 5 26.09 -6.01 -28.82
CA SER A 5 25.76 -6.37 -27.45
C SER A 5 25.81 -5.11 -26.59
N ALA A 6 24.68 -4.67 -26.06
CA ALA A 6 24.62 -3.64 -25.04
C ALA A 6 24.76 -4.30 -23.66
N ALA A 7 25.83 -3.97 -22.94
CA ALA A 7 26.11 -4.47 -21.61
C ALA A 7 25.13 -3.89 -20.58
N ALA A 8 24.55 -4.76 -19.74
CA ALA A 8 23.69 -4.39 -18.64
C ALA A 8 24.51 -3.78 -17.49
N ALA A 9 24.14 -2.56 -17.06
CA ALA A 9 24.66 -1.95 -15.84
C ALA A 9 23.92 -2.51 -14.61
N PRO A 10 24.61 -2.82 -13.49
CA PRO A 10 23.95 -3.35 -12.30
C PRO A 10 23.25 -2.22 -11.53
N TYR A 11 21.93 -2.35 -11.35
CA TYR A 11 21.15 -1.51 -10.46
C TYR A 11 21.56 -1.75 -9.00
N ARG A 12 22.04 -0.71 -8.33
CA ARG A 12 22.31 -0.72 -6.88
C ARG A 12 20.98 -0.56 -6.13
N PHE A 13 20.68 -1.50 -5.24
CA PHE A 13 19.66 -1.33 -4.20
C PHE A 13 20.07 -0.18 -3.27
N LEU A 14 19.25 0.87 -3.21
CA LEU A 14 19.38 1.92 -2.20
C LEU A 14 18.58 1.50 -0.96
N SER A 15 19.26 1.30 0.16
CA SER A 15 18.64 1.15 1.47
C SER A 15 18.05 2.49 1.95
N PRO A 16 16.92 2.50 2.67
CA PRO A 16 16.31 3.75 3.12
C PRO A 16 17.16 4.41 4.22
N LEU A 17 17.38 5.73 4.08
CA LEU A 17 18.01 6.56 5.11
C LEU A 17 17.09 6.63 6.35
N ALA A 18 17.69 6.39 7.52
CA ALA A 18 17.03 6.58 8.81
C ALA A 18 16.70 8.07 9.05
N THR A 19 15.42 8.36 9.27
CA THR A 19 14.95 9.70 9.65
C THR A 19 15.31 9.97 11.11
N THR A 20 16.24 10.89 11.35
CA THR A 20 16.52 11.39 12.71
C THR A 20 15.43 12.36 13.14
N SER A 21 14.65 11.97 14.15
CA SER A 21 13.64 12.81 14.79
C SER A 21 14.32 13.95 15.55
N ARG A 22 14.03 15.20 15.18
CA ARG A 22 14.54 16.41 15.84
C ARG A 22 13.49 16.91 16.84
N THR A 23 13.68 16.58 18.11
CA THR A 23 12.86 17.09 19.21
C THR A 23 13.23 18.56 19.46
N LEU A 24 12.25 19.47 19.37
CA LEU A 24 12.41 20.87 19.73
C LEU A 24 12.43 21.00 21.26
N LEU A 25 13.58 21.40 21.81
CA LEU A 25 13.73 21.81 23.21
C LEU A 25 13.16 23.22 23.40
N SER A 26 12.10 23.32 24.20
CA SER A 26 11.66 24.59 24.80
C SER A 26 12.50 24.85 26.06
N SER A 27 13.21 25.99 26.06
CA SER A 27 14.04 26.46 27.16
C SER A 27 13.21 27.26 28.15
N ILE A 28 13.00 26.71 29.35
CA ILE A 28 12.50 27.45 30.52
C ILE A 28 13.69 27.64 31.47
N LEU A 29 14.02 28.91 31.74
CA LEU A 29 15.02 29.33 32.72
C LEU A 29 14.52 29.10 34.16
N PRO A 30 15.32 28.54 35.08
CA PRO A 30 15.06 28.63 36.51
C PRO A 30 15.93 29.70 37.20
N THR A 31 15.30 30.45 38.10
CA THR A 31 15.92 31.37 39.08
C THR A 31 16.61 30.60 40.23
N PRO A 32 17.63 31.18 40.89
CA PRO A 32 18.42 30.46 41.89
C PRO A 32 17.88 30.66 43.31
N ALA A 33 17.84 29.59 44.09
CA ALA A 33 17.70 29.66 45.55
C ALA A 33 18.57 28.59 46.24
N THR A 34 19.70 29.07 46.76
CA THR A 34 20.35 28.79 48.05
C THR A 34 20.29 27.37 48.67
N THR A 35 21.47 26.73 48.67
CA THR A 35 22.18 26.09 49.80
C THR A 35 21.43 25.23 50.82
N ARG A 36 21.75 23.93 50.87
CA ARG A 36 22.39 23.30 52.05
C ARG A 36 22.91 21.89 51.76
N ARG A 37 24.20 21.69 52.08
CA ARG A 37 24.87 20.40 52.24
C ARG A 37 24.15 19.54 53.28
N ARG A 38 23.97 18.25 53.00
CA ARG A 38 24.19 17.20 54.02
C ARG A 38 24.62 15.89 53.37
N LEU A 39 25.91 15.60 53.56
CA LEU A 39 26.52 14.30 53.35
C LEU A 39 25.99 13.37 54.46
N LEU A 40 25.43 12.22 54.10
CA LEU A 40 25.25 11.10 55.02
C LEU A 40 25.69 9.82 54.30
N LEU A 41 26.89 9.39 54.67
CA LEU A 41 27.38 8.03 54.46
C LEU A 41 26.45 7.07 55.21
N SER A 42 25.97 6.03 54.53
CA SER A 42 25.43 4.83 55.17
C SER A 42 26.00 3.62 54.46
N SER A 43 26.91 2.96 55.17
CA SER A 43 27.53 1.68 54.89
C SER A 43 26.55 0.53 55.12
N THR A 44 26.41 -0.39 54.16
CA THR A 44 26.12 -1.82 54.38
C THR A 44 26.35 -2.64 53.09
N PRO A 45 26.64 -3.95 53.21
CA PRO A 45 27.60 -4.66 52.36
C PRO A 45 27.03 -5.23 51.07
N ALA A 46 27.94 -5.53 50.15
CA ALA A 46 27.73 -6.22 48.89
C ALA A 46 27.01 -7.56 49.07
N ILE A 47 25.87 -7.72 48.37
CA ILE A 47 25.40 -9.02 47.91
C ILE A 47 25.56 -9.00 46.40
N CYS A 48 26.67 -9.58 45.91
CA CYS A 48 26.83 -9.91 44.51
C CYS A 48 25.86 -11.05 44.17
N ALA A 49 24.59 -10.72 43.95
CA ALA A 49 23.67 -11.61 43.28
C ALA A 49 24.08 -11.63 41.80
N ALA A 50 24.83 -12.66 41.41
CA ALA A 50 25.04 -12.98 40.01
C ALA A 50 23.69 -13.36 39.39
N ALA A 51 22.95 -12.37 38.93
CA ALA A 51 21.84 -12.58 38.01
C ALA A 51 22.46 -13.03 36.68
N MET A 52 22.53 -14.35 36.50
CA MET A 52 22.71 -14.95 35.18
C MET A 52 21.55 -14.46 34.33
N ALA A 53 21.79 -13.39 33.58
CA ALA A 53 20.89 -12.96 32.54
C ALA A 53 20.77 -14.12 31.56
N ALA A 54 19.64 -14.83 31.63
CA ALA A 54 19.22 -15.70 30.55
C ALA A 54 19.05 -14.79 29.33
N SER A 55 20.11 -14.71 28.52
CA SER A 55 20.07 -14.15 27.19
C SER A 55 19.22 -15.09 26.35
N GLY A 56 17.90 -15.04 26.56
CA GLY A 56 16.95 -15.62 25.64
C GLY A 56 17.21 -14.97 24.29
N LYS A 57 17.77 -15.75 23.35
CA LYS A 57 17.75 -15.41 21.93
C LYS A 57 16.29 -15.05 21.63
N ALA A 58 16.02 -13.78 21.36
CA ALA A 58 14.75 -13.38 20.78
C ALA A 58 14.62 -14.21 19.49
N GLY A 59 13.72 -15.20 19.50
CA GLY A 59 13.41 -15.96 18.28
C GLY A 59 13.07 -14.95 17.19
N SER A 60 13.59 -15.14 15.98
CA SER A 60 13.19 -14.28 14.86
C SER A 60 11.67 -14.31 14.78
N ALA A 61 11.02 -13.15 14.79
CA ALA A 61 9.59 -13.09 14.55
C ALA A 61 9.28 -13.88 13.27
N PRO A 62 8.26 -14.73 13.26
CA PRO A 62 7.93 -15.53 12.09
C PRO A 62 7.74 -14.62 10.87
N CYS A 63 8.34 -15.02 9.74
CA CYS A 63 8.19 -14.31 8.47
C CYS A 63 6.70 -14.30 8.09
N LYS A 64 6.16 -13.11 7.79
CA LYS A 64 4.75 -12.94 7.41
C LYS A 64 4.55 -13.32 5.95
N VAL A 65 3.60 -14.20 5.69
CA VAL A 65 3.16 -14.56 4.34
C VAL A 65 2.01 -13.63 3.93
N VAL A 66 2.18 -12.89 2.84
CA VAL A 66 1.19 -11.93 2.37
C VAL A 66 0.81 -12.23 0.93
N ASP A 67 -0.49 -12.32 0.65
CA ASP A 67 -1.01 -12.30 -0.71
C ASP A 67 -1.02 -10.86 -1.23
N SER A 68 -0.29 -10.61 -2.31
CA SER A 68 -0.10 -9.26 -2.84
C SER A 68 -1.22 -8.79 -3.77
N HIS A 69 -2.17 -9.64 -4.18
CA HIS A 69 -3.19 -9.22 -5.13
C HIS A 69 -4.44 -10.10 -5.12
N LEU A 70 -5.49 -9.63 -4.44
CA LEU A 70 -6.82 -10.27 -4.50
C LEU A 70 -7.95 -9.25 -4.45
N HIS A 71 -9.17 -9.76 -4.61
CA HIS A 71 -10.41 -8.98 -4.59
C HIS A 71 -11.38 -9.56 -3.57
N VAL A 72 -12.15 -8.69 -2.92
CA VAL A 72 -13.30 -9.06 -2.08
C VAL A 72 -14.51 -8.30 -2.60
N TRP A 73 -15.60 -9.01 -2.88
CA TRP A 73 -16.87 -8.42 -3.31
C TRP A 73 -18.01 -8.85 -2.40
N ALA A 74 -19.11 -8.09 -2.43
CA ALA A 74 -20.24 -8.30 -1.55
C ALA A 74 -20.86 -9.70 -1.77
N SER A 75 -21.36 -10.31 -0.70
CA SER A 75 -22.34 -11.38 -0.85
C SER A 75 -23.66 -10.83 -1.42
N PRO A 76 -24.56 -11.68 -1.96
CA PRO A 76 -25.86 -11.21 -2.46
C PRO A 76 -26.68 -10.42 -1.43
N LEU A 77 -26.63 -10.82 -0.15
CA LEU A 77 -27.31 -10.11 0.94
C LEU A 77 -26.68 -8.73 1.19
N GLN A 78 -25.34 -8.68 1.29
CA GLN A 78 -24.60 -7.43 1.45
C GLN A 78 -24.86 -6.46 0.29
N ALA A 79 -24.96 -6.99 -0.93
CA ALA A 79 -25.24 -6.21 -2.12
C ALA A 79 -26.67 -5.63 -2.15
N ALA A 80 -27.65 -6.39 -1.65
CA ALA A 80 -29.03 -5.93 -1.56
C ALA A 80 -29.23 -4.81 -0.51
N GLU A 81 -28.39 -4.77 0.52
CA GLU A 81 -28.57 -3.84 1.64
C GLU A 81 -27.68 -2.60 1.57
N ASN A 82 -26.35 -2.79 1.47
CA ASN A 82 -25.38 -1.73 1.77
C ASN A 82 -24.29 -1.55 0.72
N TYR A 83 -24.00 -2.59 -0.07
CA TYR A 83 -22.83 -2.63 -0.95
C TYR A 83 -23.21 -3.07 -2.36
N PRO A 84 -24.05 -2.31 -3.08
CA PRO A 84 -24.59 -2.72 -4.37
C PRO A 84 -23.49 -3.01 -5.38
N PHE A 85 -23.74 -3.98 -6.26
CA PHE A 85 -22.90 -4.16 -7.43
C PHE A 85 -23.11 -3.03 -8.43
N PHE A 86 -22.05 -2.67 -9.13
CA PHE A 86 -22.19 -1.83 -10.31
C PHE A 86 -22.96 -2.60 -11.39
N PRO A 87 -23.92 -1.98 -12.09
CA PRO A 87 -24.77 -2.70 -13.05
C PRO A 87 -23.98 -3.51 -14.07
N GLY A 88 -24.29 -4.80 -14.17
CA GLY A 88 -23.64 -5.73 -15.09
C GLY A 88 -22.28 -6.28 -14.60
N GLN A 89 -21.91 -6.00 -13.35
CA GLN A 89 -20.71 -6.53 -12.70
C GLN A 89 -21.06 -7.49 -11.56
N GLU A 90 -22.20 -8.16 -11.65
CA GLU A 90 -22.61 -9.19 -10.69
C GLU A 90 -21.67 -10.40 -10.80
N PRO A 91 -21.07 -10.85 -9.68
CA PRO A 91 -20.17 -11.98 -9.69
C PRO A 91 -20.94 -13.30 -9.84
N THR A 92 -20.33 -14.29 -10.48
CA THR A 92 -20.87 -15.65 -10.60
C THR A 92 -20.37 -16.58 -9.48
N LEU A 93 -19.44 -16.12 -8.66
CA LEU A 93 -18.76 -16.91 -7.62
C LEU A 93 -18.77 -16.16 -6.28
N ARG A 94 -18.62 -16.90 -5.19
CA ARG A 94 -18.42 -16.35 -3.84
C ARG A 94 -17.05 -15.67 -3.75
N GLY A 95 -16.99 -14.51 -3.10
CA GLY A 95 -15.75 -13.77 -2.87
C GLY A 95 -15.87 -12.76 -1.74
N ASP A 96 -16.75 -13.03 -0.77
CA ASP A 96 -16.87 -12.23 0.45
C ASP A 96 -15.67 -12.43 1.39
N VAL A 97 -15.56 -11.54 2.38
CA VAL A 97 -14.43 -11.54 3.32
C VAL A 97 -14.36 -12.80 4.18
N ASP A 98 -15.50 -13.43 4.48
CA ASP A 98 -15.50 -14.64 5.30
C ASP A 98 -14.90 -15.81 4.50
N PHE A 99 -15.24 -15.90 3.20
CA PHE A 99 -14.58 -16.84 2.30
C PHE A 99 -13.07 -16.59 2.18
N LEU A 100 -12.65 -15.33 2.08
CA LEU A 100 -11.23 -14.99 2.06
C LEU A 100 -10.51 -15.47 3.33
N LEU A 101 -11.12 -15.28 4.51
CA LEU A 101 -10.54 -15.72 5.77
C LEU A 101 -10.41 -17.25 5.86
N GLU A 102 -11.41 -17.99 5.36
CA GLU A 102 -11.35 -19.45 5.21
C GLU A 102 -10.15 -19.86 4.34
N CYS A 103 -10.01 -19.28 3.14
CA CYS A 103 -8.89 -19.57 2.24
C CYS A 103 -7.52 -19.20 2.82
N MET A 104 -7.42 -18.07 3.52
CA MET A 104 -6.17 -17.64 4.16
C MET A 104 -5.72 -18.59 5.27
N ASP A 105 -6.66 -19.09 6.07
CA ASP A 105 -6.35 -20.05 7.14
C ASP A 105 -5.83 -21.37 6.54
N GLU A 106 -6.51 -21.90 5.52
CA GLU A 106 -6.11 -23.10 4.80
C GLU A 106 -4.73 -22.95 4.15
N ALA A 107 -4.48 -21.81 3.49
CA ALA A 107 -3.23 -21.52 2.79
C ALA A 107 -2.10 -21.00 3.72
N ARG A 108 -2.37 -20.78 5.00
CA ARG A 108 -1.44 -20.17 5.98
C ARG A 108 -0.92 -18.80 5.55
N VAL A 109 -1.81 -17.96 5.03
CA VAL A 109 -1.52 -16.56 4.65
C VAL A 109 -1.86 -15.64 5.82
N ASP A 110 -0.91 -14.82 6.25
CA ASP A 110 -1.07 -13.92 7.39
C ASP A 110 -1.91 -12.67 7.05
N GLY A 111 -1.83 -12.19 5.81
CA GLY A 111 -2.47 -10.96 5.37
C GLY A 111 -2.56 -10.83 3.85
N ALA A 112 -3.26 -9.80 3.38
CA ALA A 112 -3.42 -9.55 1.95
C ALA A 112 -3.56 -8.07 1.57
N LEU A 113 -3.18 -7.74 0.34
CA LEU A 113 -3.55 -6.50 -0.34
C LEU A 113 -4.88 -6.71 -1.09
N ILE A 114 -5.95 -6.09 -0.58
CA ILE A 114 -7.26 -6.09 -1.23
C ILE A 114 -7.30 -4.96 -2.24
N VAL A 115 -7.35 -5.33 -3.50
CA VAL A 115 -7.52 -4.40 -4.62
C VAL A 115 -9.01 -4.19 -4.83
N GLN A 116 -9.43 -2.93 -4.91
CA GLN A 116 -10.83 -2.57 -5.15
C GLN A 116 -11.38 -3.37 -6.37
N PRO A 117 -12.44 -4.17 -6.19
CA PRO A 117 -12.98 -5.00 -7.24
C PRO A 117 -13.78 -4.16 -8.26
N ILE A 118 -13.80 -4.63 -9.51
CA ILE A 118 -14.64 -4.04 -10.55
C ILE A 118 -16.14 -4.15 -10.22
N ASN A 119 -16.52 -5.15 -9.41
CA ASN A 119 -17.90 -5.41 -8.97
C ASN A 119 -18.55 -4.21 -8.27
N HIS A 120 -17.76 -3.36 -7.61
CA HIS A 120 -18.25 -2.15 -6.93
C HIS A 120 -17.70 -0.85 -7.57
N MET A 121 -16.96 -0.96 -8.68
CA MET A 121 -16.31 0.16 -9.37
C MET A 121 -15.62 1.11 -8.39
N PHE A 122 -16.05 2.37 -8.34
CA PHE A 122 -15.46 3.42 -7.51
C PHE A 122 -16.11 3.53 -6.12
N ASP A 123 -17.10 2.71 -5.79
CA ASP A 123 -17.62 2.60 -4.42
C ASP A 123 -16.70 1.67 -3.60
N HIS A 124 -15.86 2.28 -2.77
CA HIS A 124 -14.91 1.58 -1.91
C HIS A 124 -15.48 1.24 -0.53
N SER A 125 -16.78 1.45 -0.28
CA SER A 125 -17.38 1.32 1.05
C SER A 125 -17.26 -0.09 1.63
N LEU A 126 -17.44 -1.14 0.81
CA LEU A 126 -17.25 -2.53 1.24
C LEU A 126 -15.79 -2.80 1.63
N VAL A 127 -14.84 -2.49 0.76
CA VAL A 127 -13.43 -2.76 1.04
C VAL A 127 -12.98 -1.96 2.26
N THR A 128 -13.41 -0.70 2.37
CA THR A 128 -13.13 0.15 3.54
C THR A 128 -13.66 -0.48 4.84
N SER A 129 -14.88 -1.03 4.82
CA SER A 129 -15.44 -1.70 6.01
C SER A 129 -14.65 -2.95 6.39
N VAL A 130 -14.19 -3.72 5.40
CA VAL A 130 -13.31 -4.89 5.60
C VAL A 130 -11.96 -4.49 6.19
N LEU A 131 -11.31 -3.44 5.67
CA LEU A 131 -10.03 -2.95 6.20
C LEU A 131 -10.16 -2.48 7.65
N LYS A 132 -11.26 -1.77 7.97
CA LYS A 132 -11.55 -1.34 9.35
C LYS A 132 -11.84 -2.50 10.29
N LYS A 133 -12.49 -3.56 9.80
CA LYS A 133 -12.81 -4.76 10.60
C LYS A 133 -11.57 -5.61 10.88
N TYR A 134 -10.62 -5.67 9.94
CA TYR A 134 -9.43 -6.52 10.04
C TYR A 134 -8.12 -5.77 9.74
N PRO A 135 -7.79 -4.70 10.49
CA PRO A 135 -6.67 -3.80 10.18
C PRO A 135 -5.29 -4.44 10.35
N SER A 136 -5.20 -5.56 11.07
CA SER A 136 -3.95 -6.33 11.22
C SER A 136 -3.73 -7.36 10.09
N LYS A 137 -4.72 -7.60 9.23
CA LYS A 137 -4.67 -8.59 8.16
C LYS A 137 -4.65 -7.96 6.77
N PHE A 138 -5.36 -6.85 6.58
CA PHE A 138 -5.59 -6.31 5.25
C PHE A 138 -5.08 -4.90 5.07
N ILE A 139 -4.56 -4.64 3.87
CA ILE A 139 -4.28 -3.30 3.36
C ILE A 139 -5.04 -3.12 2.04
N GLY A 140 -5.40 -1.88 1.71
CA GLY A 140 -6.21 -1.57 0.52
C GLY A 140 -5.39 -1.01 -0.64
N CYS A 141 -5.79 -1.36 -1.86
CA CYS A 141 -5.42 -0.70 -3.11
C CYS A 141 -6.68 -0.08 -3.76
N CYS A 142 -6.68 1.25 -3.93
CA CYS A 142 -7.80 1.98 -4.51
C CYS A 142 -7.96 1.67 -6.00
N LEU A 143 -9.14 1.79 -6.57
CA LEU A 143 -9.33 1.93 -8.02
C LEU A 143 -9.38 3.41 -8.38
N ALA A 144 -8.47 3.88 -9.24
CA ALA A 144 -8.47 5.27 -9.67
C ALA A 144 -9.69 5.55 -10.57
N ASN A 145 -10.45 6.60 -10.25
CA ASN A 145 -11.58 7.08 -11.05
C ASN A 145 -11.10 8.13 -12.07
N PRO A 146 -11.12 7.82 -13.39
CA PRO A 146 -10.63 8.71 -14.43
C PRO A 146 -11.69 9.71 -14.94
N ALA A 147 -12.78 9.93 -14.20
CA ALA A 147 -13.76 10.97 -14.53
C ALA A 147 -13.12 12.36 -14.59
N ASP A 148 -13.57 13.17 -15.57
CA ASP A 148 -13.03 14.50 -15.88
C ASP A 148 -13.62 15.64 -15.02
N ASP A 149 -14.45 15.30 -14.05
CA ASP A 149 -15.07 16.24 -13.09
C ASP A 149 -14.18 16.53 -11.85
N GLY A 150 -12.99 15.93 -11.79
CA GLY A 150 -12.04 16.05 -10.68
C GLY A 150 -12.45 15.31 -9.40
N SER A 151 -13.57 14.57 -9.40
CA SER A 151 -14.03 13.79 -8.26
C SER A 151 -13.04 12.67 -7.90
N GLY A 152 -12.40 12.06 -8.90
CA GLY A 152 -11.45 10.97 -8.72
C GLY A 152 -10.22 11.35 -7.92
N ILE A 153 -9.68 12.56 -8.11
CA ILE A 153 -8.50 13.04 -7.35
C ILE A 153 -8.87 13.25 -5.87
N LYS A 154 -10.03 13.88 -5.61
CA LYS A 154 -10.53 14.08 -4.25
C LYS A 154 -10.78 12.75 -3.54
N GLN A 155 -11.38 11.81 -4.25
CA GLN A 155 -11.62 10.46 -3.74
C GLN A 155 -10.31 9.73 -3.44
N LEU A 156 -9.33 9.80 -4.35
CA LEU A 156 -8.01 9.19 -4.17
C LEU A 156 -7.32 9.70 -2.91
N GLU A 157 -7.27 11.01 -2.73
CA GLU A 157 -6.67 11.65 -1.56
C GLU A 157 -7.40 11.24 -0.28
N HIS A 158 -8.74 11.23 -0.29
CA HIS A 158 -9.53 10.77 0.85
C HIS A 158 -9.23 9.31 1.22
N LEU A 159 -9.21 8.40 0.23
CA LEU A 159 -8.96 6.98 0.46
C LEU A 159 -7.57 6.71 1.04
N ILE A 160 -6.53 7.39 0.53
CA ILE A 160 -5.17 7.20 1.02
C ILE A 160 -4.97 7.87 2.39
N VAL A 161 -5.37 9.14 2.53
CA VAL A 161 -5.06 9.94 3.71
C VAL A 161 -5.97 9.58 4.88
N GLN A 162 -7.27 9.44 4.64
CA GLN A 162 -8.27 9.20 5.70
C GLN A 162 -8.50 7.70 5.91
N GLU A 163 -8.78 6.96 4.83
CA GLU A 163 -9.12 5.53 4.90
C GLU A 163 -7.88 4.60 4.89
N LYS A 164 -6.68 5.18 4.82
CA LYS A 164 -5.38 4.49 4.96
C LYS A 164 -5.10 3.42 3.91
N TYR A 165 -5.68 3.56 2.72
CA TYR A 165 -5.26 2.78 1.55
C TYR A 165 -3.78 3.06 1.23
N ARG A 166 -3.09 2.05 0.69
CA ARG A 166 -1.63 2.05 0.55
C ARG A 166 -1.15 1.91 -0.89
N ALA A 167 -2.06 1.73 -1.84
CA ALA A 167 -1.74 1.63 -3.26
C ALA A 167 -2.93 2.13 -4.10
N VAL A 168 -2.68 2.34 -5.38
CA VAL A 168 -3.66 2.81 -6.37
C VAL A 168 -3.61 1.90 -7.57
N ARG A 169 -4.75 1.55 -8.16
CA ARG A 169 -4.84 0.78 -9.39
C ARG A 169 -5.30 1.67 -10.53
N PHE A 170 -4.52 1.68 -11.60
CA PHE A 170 -4.93 2.14 -12.91
C PHE A 170 -5.43 0.95 -13.73
N ASN A 171 -6.65 1.07 -14.23
CA ASN A 171 -7.20 0.16 -15.24
C ASN A 171 -7.46 0.99 -16.51
N PRO A 172 -6.57 0.95 -17.51
CA PRO A 172 -6.72 1.73 -18.74
C PRO A 172 -8.05 1.52 -19.46
N ASN A 173 -8.71 0.36 -19.29
CA ASN A 173 -10.02 0.11 -19.90
C ASN A 173 -11.16 0.93 -19.29
N LEU A 174 -10.94 1.59 -18.16
CA LEU A 174 -11.92 2.47 -17.52
C LEU A 174 -11.76 3.94 -17.93
N TRP A 175 -10.73 4.28 -18.69
CA TRP A 175 -10.64 5.62 -19.26
C TRP A 175 -11.76 5.82 -20.30
N PRO A 176 -12.28 7.06 -20.43
CA PRO A 176 -13.27 7.36 -21.47
C PRO A 176 -12.76 6.95 -22.86
N SER A 177 -13.68 6.56 -23.75
CA SER A 177 -13.31 6.09 -25.09
C SER A 177 -12.43 7.10 -25.83
N GLY A 178 -11.31 6.64 -26.38
CA GLY A 178 -10.32 7.46 -27.08
C GLY A 178 -9.37 8.26 -26.18
N GLN A 179 -9.57 8.24 -24.85
CA GLN A 179 -8.66 8.87 -23.90
C GLN A 179 -7.52 7.93 -23.51
N LYS A 180 -6.38 8.55 -23.18
CA LYS A 180 -5.15 7.91 -22.70
C LYS A 180 -5.00 8.12 -21.20
N MET A 181 -4.23 7.26 -20.54
CA MET A 181 -3.79 7.48 -19.15
C MET A 181 -2.94 8.74 -19.01
N THR A 182 -2.27 9.17 -20.08
CA THR A 182 -1.47 10.40 -20.12
C THR A 182 -2.29 11.67 -20.41
N ASN A 183 -3.63 11.60 -20.35
CA ASN A 183 -4.44 12.82 -20.34
C ASN A 183 -4.29 13.59 -19.01
N GLU A 184 -4.86 14.79 -18.93
CA GLU A 184 -4.73 15.67 -17.76
C GLU A 184 -5.17 15.00 -16.45
N VAL A 185 -6.29 14.26 -16.49
CA VAL A 185 -6.83 13.54 -15.33
C VAL A 185 -5.89 12.42 -14.88
N GLY A 186 -5.45 11.57 -15.80
CA GLY A 186 -4.60 10.44 -15.46
C GLY A 186 -3.22 10.85 -14.97
N ARG A 187 -2.64 11.92 -15.54
CA ARG A 187 -1.43 12.57 -15.02
C ARG A 187 -1.61 13.09 -13.60
N SER A 188 -2.72 13.78 -13.35
CA SER A 188 -3.01 14.35 -12.03
C SER A 188 -3.22 13.25 -10.97
N LEU A 189 -3.90 12.17 -11.32
CA LEU A 189 -4.06 10.99 -10.45
C LEU A 189 -2.70 10.33 -10.16
N PHE A 190 -1.87 10.14 -11.20
CA PHE A 190 -0.57 9.49 -11.09
C PHE A 190 0.41 10.31 -10.26
N ALA A 191 0.45 11.63 -10.47
CA ALA A 191 1.24 12.58 -9.69
C ALA A 191 0.79 12.58 -8.22
N LYS A 192 -0.52 12.68 -7.97
CA LYS A 192 -1.07 12.67 -6.61
C LYS A 192 -0.74 11.38 -5.85
N ALA A 193 -0.79 10.23 -6.52
CA ALA A 193 -0.39 8.96 -5.91
C ALA A 193 1.08 8.99 -5.45
N GLY A 194 2.00 9.49 -6.28
CA GLY A 194 3.41 9.67 -5.94
C GLY A 194 3.64 10.66 -4.80
N GLU A 195 2.96 11.82 -4.82
CA GLU A 195 3.00 12.82 -3.74
C GLU A 195 2.58 12.22 -2.39
N LEU A 196 1.58 11.33 -2.40
CA LEU A 196 1.08 10.64 -1.21
C LEU A 196 1.86 9.37 -0.86
N GLY A 197 2.91 9.02 -1.63
CA GLY A 197 3.74 7.85 -1.40
C GLY A 197 3.03 6.51 -1.66
N ALA A 198 1.99 6.50 -2.49
CA ALA A 198 1.26 5.30 -2.88
C ALA A 198 1.73 4.80 -4.26
N PRO A 199 2.22 3.55 -4.38
CA PRO A 199 2.53 2.97 -5.68
C PRO A 199 1.27 2.79 -6.53
N VAL A 200 1.44 2.88 -7.85
CA VAL A 200 0.39 2.69 -8.85
C VAL A 200 0.56 1.33 -9.52
N GLY A 201 -0.35 0.40 -9.24
CA GLY A 201 -0.53 -0.85 -9.97
C GLY A 201 -1.24 -0.61 -11.29
N ILE A 202 -0.71 -1.11 -12.41
CA ILE A 202 -1.31 -0.91 -13.74
C ILE A 202 -1.77 -2.25 -14.32
N MET A 203 -3.09 -2.38 -14.52
CA MET A 203 -3.72 -3.56 -15.11
C MET A 203 -3.86 -3.43 -16.62
N VAL A 204 -2.82 -3.77 -17.37
CA VAL A 204 -2.77 -3.69 -18.84
C VAL A 204 -3.43 -4.88 -19.54
N MET A 205 -4.74 -5.10 -19.33
CA MET A 205 -5.44 -6.32 -19.82
C MET A 205 -5.31 -6.59 -21.33
N LYS A 206 -5.07 -5.57 -22.17
CA LYS A 206 -4.85 -5.72 -23.62
C LYS A 206 -3.39 -6.03 -23.99
N GLY A 207 -2.55 -6.30 -22.99
CA GLY A 207 -1.11 -6.52 -23.13
C GLY A 207 -0.30 -5.23 -22.95
N ILE A 208 0.88 -5.35 -22.33
CA ILE A 208 1.77 -4.21 -22.02
C ILE A 208 2.12 -3.38 -23.25
N SER A 209 2.28 -3.99 -24.43
CA SER A 209 2.68 -3.30 -25.66
C SER A 209 1.70 -2.20 -26.09
N SER A 210 0.42 -2.31 -25.71
CA SER A 210 -0.60 -1.29 -26.02
C SER A 210 -0.47 -0.03 -25.16
N TYR A 211 0.25 -0.09 -24.04
CA TYR A 211 0.27 0.97 -23.04
C TYR A 211 1.68 1.41 -22.64
N ILE A 212 2.73 0.70 -23.06
CA ILE A 212 4.10 0.93 -22.57
C ILE A 212 4.58 2.37 -22.79
N GLN A 213 4.24 3.00 -23.92
CA GLN A 213 4.61 4.40 -24.19
C GLN A 213 3.97 5.37 -23.19
N GLU A 214 2.69 5.17 -22.86
CA GLU A 214 2.00 6.00 -21.87
C GLU A 214 2.60 5.81 -20.47
N ILE A 215 2.99 4.57 -20.13
CA ILE A 215 3.58 4.24 -18.84
C ILE A 215 4.99 4.85 -18.72
N GLU A 216 5.81 4.75 -19.77
CA GLU A 216 7.14 5.37 -19.83
C GLU A 216 7.05 6.88 -19.68
N GLU A 217 6.08 7.51 -20.36
CA GLU A 217 5.82 8.94 -20.26
C GLU A 217 5.42 9.35 -18.82
N LEU A 218 4.46 8.65 -18.20
CA LEU A 218 4.07 8.89 -16.80
C LEU A 218 5.25 8.73 -15.84
N CYS A 219 6.06 7.68 -15.97
CA CYS A 219 7.24 7.44 -15.14
C CYS A 219 8.32 8.51 -15.34
N THR A 220 8.48 9.02 -16.56
CA THR A 220 9.45 10.08 -16.89
C THR A 220 9.02 11.40 -16.26
N ASP A 221 7.74 11.76 -16.38
CA ASP A 221 7.21 13.03 -15.92
C ASP A 221 7.00 13.06 -14.39
N TYR A 222 6.74 11.90 -13.78
CA TYR A 222 6.45 11.76 -12.34
C TYR A 222 7.32 10.67 -11.68
N PRO A 223 8.65 10.86 -11.60
CA PRO A 223 9.59 9.84 -11.13
C PRO A 223 9.44 9.46 -9.65
N ALA A 224 8.67 10.23 -8.87
CA ALA A 224 8.36 9.90 -7.47
C ALA A 224 7.31 8.78 -7.35
N THR A 225 6.51 8.55 -8.39
CA THR A 225 5.45 7.53 -8.39
C THR A 225 6.02 6.17 -8.76
N THR A 226 6.00 5.23 -7.81
CA THR A 226 6.42 3.84 -8.07
C THR A 226 5.33 3.12 -8.87
N VAL A 227 5.72 2.40 -9.94
CA VAL A 227 4.82 1.58 -10.74
C VAL A 227 4.96 0.10 -10.41
N ILE A 228 3.82 -0.59 -10.31
CA ILE A 228 3.72 -2.05 -10.19
C ILE A 228 2.91 -2.56 -11.39
N PHE A 229 3.29 -3.70 -11.97
CA PHE A 229 2.51 -4.32 -13.03
C PHE A 229 1.67 -5.47 -12.48
N ASP A 230 0.37 -5.42 -12.73
CA ASP A 230 -0.51 -6.54 -12.42
C ASP A 230 -0.31 -7.68 -13.42
N HIS A 231 -0.54 -8.91 -12.98
CA HIS A 231 -0.63 -10.11 -13.84
C HIS A 231 0.55 -10.27 -14.82
N MET A 232 1.79 -10.06 -14.35
CA MET A 232 2.99 -10.12 -15.20
C MET A 232 2.88 -9.21 -16.44
N ALA A 233 2.25 -8.05 -16.26
CA ALA A 233 1.97 -7.06 -17.30
C ALA A 233 1.17 -7.61 -18.50
N PHE A 234 0.45 -8.72 -18.35
CA PHE A 234 -0.21 -9.42 -19.45
C PHE A 234 0.75 -9.68 -20.63
N CYS A 235 2.03 -9.91 -20.32
CA CYS A 235 3.03 -10.27 -21.31
C CYS A 235 2.68 -11.62 -21.94
N LYS A 236 2.94 -11.75 -23.25
CA LYS A 236 2.90 -13.04 -23.91
C LYS A 236 3.98 -13.95 -23.30
N PRO A 237 3.65 -15.15 -22.79
CA PRO A 237 4.65 -16.08 -22.30
C PRO A 237 5.65 -16.47 -23.40
N PRO A 238 6.92 -16.75 -23.06
CA PRO A 238 7.87 -17.32 -24.00
C PRO A 238 7.30 -18.63 -24.59
N THR A 239 7.46 -18.81 -25.90
CA THR A 239 7.16 -20.05 -26.62
C THR A 239 8.38 -20.95 -26.68
#